data_AF-A0A0G2HSN5-F1
#
_entry.id   AF-A0A0G2HSN5-F1
#
_cell.length_a   1.000
_cell.length_b   1.000
_cell.length_c   1.000
_cell.angle_alpha   90.00
_cell.angle_beta   90.00
_cell.angle_gamma   90.00
#
_symmetry.space_group_name_H-M   'P 1'
#
loop_
_entity.id
_entity.type
_entity.pdbx_description
1 polymer ?
#
loop_
_entity_poly.entity_id
_entity_poly.type
_entity_poly.pdbx_seq_one_letter_code
_entity_poly.pdbx_strand_id
1 'polypeptide(L)' 'MLLIGLTGSIATGKSTVSALLSSPPYNIPIIDADIIAREVVEPGTAGYRAIVDYFGPTTPDLLLPADDPDDPNDK' A
#
# COMPACT_ATOMS: atom_id res chain seq x y z
N MET A 1 -21.50 14.55 -1.18
CA MET A 1 -20.99 13.35 -0.47
C MET A 1 -20.34 13.82 0.82
N LEU A 2 -20.61 13.18 1.96
CA LEU A 2 -19.92 13.49 3.22
C LEU A 2 -18.60 12.72 3.23
N LEU A 3 -17.48 13.39 3.53
CA LEU A 3 -16.17 12.75 3.73
C LEU A 3 -15.78 12.82 5.21
N ILE A 4 -15.34 11.70 5.75
CA ILE A 4 -14.94 11.57 7.15
C ILE A 4 -13.51 11.01 7.18
N GLY A 5 -12.60 11.74 7.81
CA GLY A 5 -11.23 11.29 8.01
C GLY A 5 -11.11 10.43 9.26
N LEU A 6 -10.73 9.16 9.10
CA LEU A 6 -10.39 8.27 10.22
C LEU A 6 -8.87 8.26 10.41
N THR A 7 -8.40 8.76 11.55
CA THR A 7 -6.96 8.83 11.90
C THR A 7 -6.71 8.37 13.34
N GLY A 8 -5.45 8.25 13.72
CA GLY A 8 -5.01 7.68 15.00
C GLY A 8 -3.59 7.13 14.90
N SER A 9 -2.87 7.12 16.02
CA SER A 9 -1.49 6.63 16.11
C SER A 9 -1.35 5.13 15.79
N ILE A 10 -0.13 4.62 15.76
CA ILE A 10 0.13 3.18 15.62
C ILE A 10 -0.60 2.38 16.72
N ALA A 11 -1.11 1.20 16.36
CA ALA A 11 -1.80 0.28 17.27
C ALA A 11 -3.05 0.82 18.01
N THR A 12 -3.64 1.94 17.56
CA THR A 12 -4.85 2.53 18.17
C THR A 12 -6.17 1.93 17.69
N GLY A 13 -6.13 0.92 16.80
CA GLY A 13 -7.33 0.22 16.33
C GLY A 13 -8.07 0.88 15.16
N LYS A 14 -7.44 1.78 14.39
CA LYS A 14 -8.02 2.36 13.16
C LYS A 14 -8.59 1.30 12.22
N SER A 15 -7.82 0.24 11.93
CA SER A 15 -8.27 -0.84 11.04
C SER A 15 -9.52 -1.53 11.59
N THR A 16 -9.58 -1.76 12.90
CA THR A 16 -10.78 -2.29 13.58
C THR A 16 -11.98 -1.36 13.40
N VAL A 17 -11.81 -0.06 13.63
CA VAL A 17 -12.90 0.92 13.44
C VAL A 17 -13.35 0.98 11.98
N SER A 18 -12.42 0.99 11.02
CA SER A 18 -12.75 1.00 9.60
C SER A 18 -13.56 -0.24 9.18
N ALA A 19 -13.21 -1.43 9.71
CA ALA A 19 -13.93 -2.67 9.46
C ALA A 19 -15.33 -2.68 10.06
N LEU A 20 -15.50 -2.08 11.25
CA LEU A 20 -16.82 -1.91 11.87
C LEU A 20 -17.72 -0.98 11.04
N LEU A 21 -17.16 0.12 10.51
CA LEU A 21 -17.91 1.07 9.70
C LEU A 21 -18.29 0.49 8.33
N SER A 22 -17.46 -0.38 7.74
CA SER A 22 -17.78 -1.05 6.48
C SER A 22 -18.79 -2.20 6.63
N SER A 23 -18.93 -2.72 7.85
CA SER A 23 -19.81 -3.85 8.15
C SER A 23 -21.26 -3.42 8.41
N PRO A 24 -22.24 -4.35 8.33
CA PRO A 24 -23.61 -4.08 8.74
C PRO A 24 -23.70 -3.62 10.21
N PRO A 25 -24.59 -2.67 10.54
CA PRO A 25 -25.61 -2.06 9.68
C PRO A 25 -25.14 -0.80 8.93
N TYR A 26 -23.88 -0.39 9.06
CA TYR A 26 -23.42 0.92 8.58
C TYR A 26 -23.06 0.92 7.10
N ASN A 27 -22.43 -0.16 6.61
CA ASN A 27 -22.09 -0.37 5.19
C ASN A 27 -21.42 0.85 4.53
N ILE A 28 -20.56 1.56 5.26
CA ILE A 28 -19.89 2.77 4.78
C ILE A 28 -18.73 2.38 3.86
N PRO A 29 -18.63 2.95 2.64
CA PRO A 29 -17.47 2.75 1.77
C PRO A 29 -16.19 3.27 2.44
N ILE A 30 -15.15 2.45 2.42
CA ILE A 30 -13.84 2.80 2.98
C ILE A 30 -12.87 3.11 1.85
N ILE A 31 -12.18 4.25 1.98
CA ILE A 31 -11.03 4.61 1.16
C ILE A 31 -9.81 4.44 2.06
N ASP A 32 -9.05 3.37 1.85
CA ASP A 32 -7.86 3.07 2.64
C ASP A 32 -6.61 3.67 1.98
N ALA A 33 -6.01 4.65 2.64
CA ALA A 33 -4.84 5.36 2.13
C ALA A 33 -3.59 4.48 2.09
N ASP A 34 -3.44 3.51 3.00
CA ASP A 34 -2.26 2.63 3.03
C ASP A 34 -2.29 1.65 1.85
N ILE A 35 -3.48 1.17 1.46
CA ILE A 35 -3.67 0.32 0.27
C ILE A 35 -3.34 1.12 -0.99
N ILE A 36 -3.95 2.29 -1.15
CA ILE A 36 -3.75 3.13 -2.34
C ILE A 36 -2.28 3.55 -2.47
N ALA A 37 -1.61 3.88 -1.35
CA ALA A 37 -0.20 4.23 -1.37
C ALA A 37 0.70 3.11 -1.89
N ARG A 38 0.34 1.84 -1.67
CA ARG A 38 1.04 0.68 -2.24
C ARG A 38 0.71 0.51 -3.71
N GLU A 39 -0.57 0.55 -4.07
CA GLU A 39 -1.04 0.36 -5.45
C GLU A 39 -0.39 1.36 -6.42
N VAL A 40 -0.27 2.64 -6.04
CA VAL A 40 0.28 3.67 -6.93
C VAL A 40 1.80 3.57 -7.17
N VAL A 41 2.48 2.69 -6.42
CA VAL A 41 3.93 2.42 -6.55
C VAL A 41 4.22 0.98 -6.91
N GLU A 42 3.22 0.18 -7.27
CA GLU A 42 3.45 -1.17 -7.78
C GLU A 42 4.30 -1.16 -9.06
N PRO A 43 5.10 -2.21 -9.31
CA PRO A 43 5.88 -2.33 -10.53
C PRO A 43 5.03 -2.06 -11.79
N GLY A 44 5.55 -1.23 -12.71
CA GLY A 44 4.84 -0.83 -13.93
C GLY A 44 3.98 0.44 -13.80
N THR A 45 3.76 0.95 -12.59
CA THR A 45 3.05 2.22 -12.38
C THR A 45 3.95 3.45 -12.65
N ALA A 46 3.33 4.62 -12.80
CA ALA A 46 4.07 5.87 -12.91
C ALA A 46 4.81 6.25 -11.62
N GLY A 47 4.22 5.97 -10.45
CA GLY A 47 4.86 6.21 -9.16
C GLY A 47 6.12 5.36 -8.99
N TYR A 48 6.05 4.08 -9.36
CA TYR A 48 7.21 3.19 -9.36
C TYR A 48 8.36 3.74 -10.20
N ARG A 49 8.09 4.12 -11.46
CA ARG A 49 9.12 4.66 -12.36
C ARG A 49 9.77 5.92 -11.79
N ALA A 50 8.96 6.85 -11.27
CA ALA A 50 9.47 8.09 -10.69
C ALA A 50 10.39 7.84 -9.48
N ILE A 51 10.07 6.85 -8.64
CA ILE A 51 10.91 6.45 -7.50
C ILE A 51 12.23 5.85 -8.00
N VAL A 52 12.19 4.92 -8.94
CA VAL A 52 13.40 4.26 -9.48
C VAL A 52 14.30 5.26 -10.21
N ASP A 53 13.72 6.13 -11.05
CA ASP A 53 14.48 7.13 -11.80
C ASP A 53 15.22 8.12 -10.87
N TYR A 54 14.57 8.51 -9.77
CA TYR A 54 15.14 9.47 -8.83
C TYR A 54 16.15 8.83 -7.86
N PHE A 55 15.81 7.70 -7.25
CA PHE A 55 16.62 7.09 -6.19
C PHE A 55 17.62 6.05 -6.69
N GLY A 56 17.41 5.47 -7.88
CA GLY A 56 18.27 4.43 -8.45
C GLY A 56 19.77 4.80 -8.49
N PRO A 57 20.16 6.03 -8.89
CA PRO A 57 21.58 6.43 -8.89
C PRO A 57 22.22 6.51 -7.50
N THR A 58 21.44 6.81 -6.45
CA THR A 58 21.94 7.01 -5.08
C THR A 58 21.73 5.80 -4.17
N THR A 59 20.91 4.85 -4.59
CA THR A 59 20.49 3.69 -3.80
C THR A 59 20.62 2.43 -4.67
N PRO A 60 21.84 1.87 -4.80
CA PRO A 60 22.10 0.76 -5.71
C PRO A 60 21.32 -0.53 -5.38
N ASP A 61 20.92 -0.72 -4.12
CA ASP A 61 20.12 -1.87 -3.65
C ASP A 61 18.64 -1.51 -3.43
N LEU A 62 18.12 -0.53 -4.17
CA LEU A 62 16.74 -0.04 -4.01
C LEU A 62 15.68 -1.10 -4.30
N LEU A 63 15.97 -2.02 -5.23
CA LEU A 63 15.07 -3.08 -5.65
C LEU A 63 15.68 -4.42 -5.26
N LEU A 64 14.84 -5.33 -4.75
CA LEU A 64 15.19 -6.73 -4.68
C LEU A 64 15.33 -7.28 -6.12
N PRO A 65 16.16 -8.31 -6.33
CA PRO A 65 16.12 -9.07 -7.57
C PRO A 65 14.69 -9.45 -7.89
N ALA A 66 14.31 -9.47 -9.17
CA ALA A 66 13.02 -10.03 -9.54
C ALA A 66 12.97 -11.48 -9.04
N ASP A 67 11.88 -11.85 -8.38
CA ASP A 67 11.63 -13.24 -8.02
C ASP A 67 11.76 -14.07 -9.31
N ASP A 68 12.70 -15.02 -9.31
CA ASP A 68 12.90 -15.94 -10.41
C ASP A 68 11.90 -17.08 -10.21
N PRO A 69 10.83 -17.18 -11.03
CA PRO A 69 9.85 -18.24 -10.88
C PRO A 69 10.43 -19.65 -11.11
N ASP A 70 11.67 -19.75 -11.60
CA ASP A 70 12.43 -20.98 -11.74
C ASP A 70 13.50 -21.21 -10.63
N ASP A 71 13.59 -20.35 -9.59
CA ASP A 71 14.52 -20.58 -8.47
C ASP A 71 14.09 -21.80 -7.63
N PRO A 72 14.88 -22.89 -7.61
CA PRO A 72 14.53 -24.10 -6.85
C PRO A 72 14.55 -23.91 -5.32
N ASN A 73 14.98 -22.74 -4.82
CA ASN A 73 15.00 -22.41 -3.40
C ASN A 73 13.86 -21.48 -2.95
N ASP A 74 13.06 -20.95 -3.88
CA ASP A 74 11.89 -20.14 -3.55
C ASP A 74 10.70 -21.09 -3.28
N LYS A 75 10.40 -21.29 -1.99
CA LYS A 75 9.34 -22.20 -1.51
C LYS A 75 8.14 -21.43 -1.01
#